data_AF-L2GR91-F1
#
_entry.id   AF-L2GR91-F1
#
_cell.length_a   1.000
_cell.length_b   1.000
_cell.length_c   1.000
_cell.angle_alpha   90.00
_cell.angle_beta   90.00
_cell.angle_gamma   90.00
#
_symmetry.space_group_name_H-M   'P 1'
#
loop_
_entity.id
_entity.type
_entity.pdbx_description
1 polymer ?
#
loop_
_entity_poly.entity_id
_entity_poly.type
_entity_poly.pdbx_seq_one_letter_code
_entity_poly.pdbx_strand_id
1 'polypeptide(L)'
;MIVGPSDSSFHKKWYKTERTIYSKEIVIYESFRHVNKLGSGYHVFPFKITLRPKDSGTCTLSQYVDNFYVEANSYYGIDAFLKVEGVFKPVLTDNVRVEMRTYHQKTRKITDTINITSCLCLMSTNLIIIGHTDKDKYSTTDAISFFTRLSNNTYGIKSVKLRLYCHLTLRTKNNVVNKTKLVASSDRSIIKLNDKNTE
;
A
#
# COMPACT_ATOMS: atom_id res chain seq x y z
N MET A 1 -36.57 -1.83 -41.30
CA MET A 1 -36.79 -0.72 -40.35
C MET A 1 -38.05 -1.11 -39.58
N ILE A 2 -37.93 -1.80 -38.45
CA ILE A 2 -37.67 -1.24 -37.12
C ILE A 2 -36.58 -2.09 -36.45
N VAL A 3 -35.43 -1.47 -36.18
CA VAL A 3 -34.42 -2.02 -35.28
C VAL A 3 -34.89 -1.63 -33.89
N GLY A 4 -35.41 -2.60 -33.13
CA GLY A 4 -35.70 -2.41 -31.72
C GLY A 4 -34.39 -2.15 -30.97
N PRO A 5 -34.39 -1.26 -29.96
CA PRO A 5 -33.18 -0.98 -29.22
C PRO A 5 -32.75 -2.25 -28.50
N SER A 6 -31.51 -2.68 -28.75
CA SER A 6 -30.85 -3.68 -27.94
C SER A 6 -30.76 -3.15 -26.52
N ASP A 7 -31.65 -3.63 -25.65
CA ASP A 7 -31.53 -3.49 -24.21
C ASP A 7 -30.26 -4.23 -23.76
N SER A 8 -29.11 -3.56 -23.90
CA SER A 8 -27.89 -3.94 -23.21
C SER A 8 -28.01 -3.45 -21.77
N SER A 9 -28.92 -4.05 -21.01
CA SER A 9 -28.93 -3.92 -19.56
C SER A 9 -27.71 -4.65 -19.02
N PHE A 10 -26.55 -3.99 -19.06
CA PHE A 10 -25.38 -4.39 -18.30
C PHE A 10 -25.76 -4.31 -16.81
N HIS A 11 -26.36 -5.37 -16.29
CA HIS A 11 -26.47 -5.59 -14.86
C HIS A 11 -25.04 -5.65 -14.31
N LYS A 12 -24.56 -4.50 -13.84
CA LYS A 12 -23.28 -4.37 -13.16
C LYS A 12 -23.36 -5.23 -11.90
N LYS A 13 -22.90 -6.48 -11.97
CA LYS A 13 -22.84 -7.37 -10.80
C LYS A 13 -21.75 -6.86 -9.88
N TRP A 14 -22.17 -6.32 -8.75
CA TRP A 14 -21.28 -5.90 -7.68
C TRP A 14 -20.97 -7.11 -6.80
N TYR A 15 -19.69 -7.47 -6.71
CA TYR A 15 -19.24 -8.51 -5.80
C TYR A 15 -18.61 -7.84 -4.59
N LYS A 16 -19.31 -7.84 -3.45
CA LYS A 16 -18.78 -7.36 -2.17
C LYS A 16 -18.27 -8.55 -1.36
N THR A 17 -16.99 -8.53 -1.01
CA THR A 17 -16.42 -9.48 -0.05
C THR A 17 -15.96 -8.70 1.18
N GLU A 18 -16.43 -9.11 2.35
CA GLU A 18 -16.00 -8.57 3.63
C GLU A 18 -15.32 -9.67 4.43
N ARG A 19 -14.15 -9.35 5.01
CA ARG A 19 -13.36 -10.31 5.77
C ARG A 19 -12.79 -9.65 7.01
N THR A 20 -13.20 -10.15 8.16
CA THR A 20 -12.56 -9.83 9.44
C THR A 20 -11.27 -10.64 9.58
N ILE A 21 -10.13 -9.96 9.64
CA ILE A 21 -8.82 -10.60 9.83
C ILE A 21 -8.62 -11.01 11.29
N TYR A 22 -9.09 -10.17 12.20
CA TYR A 22 -8.98 -10.38 13.64
C TYR A 22 -10.10 -9.60 14.35
N SER A 23 -10.60 -10.15 15.45
CA SER A 23 -11.52 -9.49 16.38
C SER A 23 -11.07 -9.79 17.81
N LYS A 24 -11.20 -8.80 18.70
CA LYS A 24 -10.94 -8.95 20.13
C LYS A 24 -11.98 -8.16 20.90
N GLU A 25 -12.67 -8.86 21.78
CA GLU A 25 -13.61 -8.29 22.74
C GLU A 25 -12.89 -8.03 24.06
N ILE A 26 -13.19 -6.90 24.70
CA ILE A 26 -12.67 -6.54 26.02
C ILE A 26 -13.87 -6.07 26.85
N VAL A 27 -14.07 -6.65 28.02
CA VAL A 27 -15.08 -6.18 28.98
C VAL A 27 -14.50 -4.99 29.75
N ILE A 28 -15.09 -3.83 29.56
CA ILE A 28 -14.63 -2.57 30.15
C ILE A 28 -15.30 -2.32 31.53
N TYR A 29 -16.52 -2.81 31.70
CA TYR A 29 -17.29 -2.72 32.92
C TYR A 29 -18.23 -3.92 33.04
N GLU A 30 -18.30 -4.51 34.23
CA GLU A 30 -19.23 -5.58 34.58
C GLU A 30 -19.74 -5.34 36.01
N SER A 31 -21.05 -5.45 36.22
CA SER A 31 -21.66 -5.32 37.54
C SER A 31 -22.74 -6.35 37.73
N PHE A 32 -22.66 -7.06 38.86
CA PHE A 32 -23.62 -8.10 39.26
C PHE A 32 -24.77 -7.56 40.13
N ARG A 33 -24.79 -6.25 40.44
CA ARG A 33 -25.83 -5.62 41.25
C ARG A 33 -26.77 -4.81 40.37
N HIS A 34 -28.08 -5.02 40.55
CA HIS A 34 -29.13 -4.20 39.92
C HIS A 34 -28.81 -2.72 40.10
N VAL A 35 -28.62 -2.04 38.97
CA VAL A 35 -28.03 -0.71 38.90
C VAL A 35 -29.08 0.34 39.31
N ASN A 36 -29.33 0.47 40.61
CA ASN A 36 -30.27 1.49 41.09
C ASN A 36 -29.67 2.90 41.13
N LYS A 37 -28.34 3.07 41.08
CA LYS A 37 -27.69 4.38 40.91
C LYS A 37 -26.31 4.23 40.27
N LEU A 38 -26.22 4.32 38.94
CA LEU A 38 -25.01 4.85 38.31
C LEU A 38 -24.98 6.34 38.66
N GLY A 39 -24.29 6.68 39.75
CA GLY A 39 -24.19 8.06 40.23
C GLY A 39 -23.41 8.93 39.24
N SER A 40 -23.83 10.19 39.09
CA SER A 40 -23.45 11.17 38.07
C SER A 40 -21.98 11.63 38.03
N GLY A 41 -21.04 10.87 38.60
CA GLY A 41 -19.61 11.23 38.67
C GLY A 41 -18.73 10.17 38.05
N TYR A 42 -18.19 10.46 36.87
CA TYR A 42 -17.12 9.74 36.15
C TYR A 42 -17.47 8.34 35.61
N HIS A 43 -18.42 8.26 34.68
CA HIS A 43 -18.67 7.08 33.84
C HIS A 43 -17.67 6.98 32.66
N VAL A 44 -16.39 7.18 32.93
CA VAL A 44 -15.33 7.06 31.93
C VAL A 44 -14.45 5.88 32.33
N PHE A 45 -14.48 4.84 31.52
CA PHE A 45 -13.72 3.63 31.76
C PHE A 45 -12.60 3.54 30.72
N PRO A 46 -11.32 3.69 31.12
CA PRO A 46 -10.22 3.61 30.20
C PRO A 46 -10.04 2.18 29.68
N PHE A 47 -9.70 2.05 28.41
CA PHE A 47 -9.35 0.77 27.80
C PHE A 47 -8.12 0.92 26.93
N LYS A 48 -7.43 -0.20 26.69
CA LYS A 48 -6.24 -0.25 25.84
C LYS A 48 -6.34 -1.41 24.87
N ILE A 49 -6.20 -1.11 23.58
CA ILE A 49 -6.09 -2.10 22.51
C ILE A 49 -4.68 -1.99 21.93
N THR A 50 -4.01 -3.12 21.80
CA THR A 50 -2.67 -3.21 21.18
C THR A 50 -2.82 -3.91 19.84
N LEU A 51 -2.28 -3.30 18.78
CA LEU A 51 -2.23 -3.89 17.44
C LEU A 51 -1.26 -5.07 17.40
N ARG A 52 -1.48 -6.01 16.47
CA ARG A 52 -0.54 -7.14 16.32
C ARG A 52 0.74 -6.67 15.64
N PRO A 53 1.91 -7.26 15.99
CA PRO A 53 3.12 -7.04 15.22
C PRO A 53 2.88 -7.39 13.74
N LYS A 54 3.31 -6.52 12.82
CA LYS A 54 3.15 -6.66 11.35
C LYS A 54 1.75 -6.39 10.80
N ASP A 55 0.85 -5.86 11.62
CA ASP A 55 -0.39 -5.28 11.12
C ASP A 55 -0.11 -4.15 10.12
N SER A 56 -0.87 -4.13 9.04
CA SER A 56 -0.77 -3.09 8.01
C SER A 56 -1.54 -1.84 8.41
N GLY A 57 -1.15 -0.68 7.88
CA GLY A 57 -1.94 0.53 8.01
C GLY A 57 -3.31 0.42 7.31
N THR A 58 -4.15 1.40 7.58
CA THR A 58 -5.39 1.63 6.84
C THR A 58 -5.05 1.92 5.38
N CYS A 59 -5.75 1.27 4.46
CA CYS A 59 -5.56 1.43 3.03
C CYS A 59 -6.93 1.51 2.35
N THR A 60 -7.10 2.49 1.47
CA THR A 60 -8.26 2.65 0.61
C THR A 60 -7.76 2.69 -0.81
N LEU A 61 -8.12 1.69 -1.60
CA LEU A 61 -7.77 1.58 -3.02
C LEU A 61 -9.07 1.58 -3.82
N SER A 62 -9.18 2.48 -4.79
CA SER A 62 -10.29 2.53 -5.74
C SER A 62 -9.71 2.67 -7.14
N GLN A 63 -9.87 1.65 -7.98
CA GLN A 63 -9.31 1.65 -9.34
C GLN A 63 -10.04 0.72 -10.29
N TYR A 64 -9.95 1.03 -11.59
CA TYR A 64 -10.35 0.10 -12.64
C TYR A 64 -9.22 -0.91 -12.94
N VAL A 65 -9.57 -2.19 -12.97
CA VAL A 65 -8.71 -3.31 -13.36
C VAL A 65 -9.44 -4.12 -14.43
N ASP A 66 -8.89 -4.17 -15.64
CA ASP A 66 -9.43 -4.94 -16.78
C ASP A 66 -10.94 -4.73 -16.98
N ASN A 67 -11.38 -3.46 -16.98
CA ASN A 67 -12.77 -3.00 -17.08
C ASN A 67 -13.67 -3.26 -15.86
N PHE A 68 -13.14 -3.82 -14.77
CA PHE A 68 -13.85 -3.95 -13.49
C PHE A 68 -13.46 -2.83 -12.54
N TYR A 69 -14.44 -2.20 -11.90
CA TYR A 69 -14.18 -1.29 -10.79
C TYR A 69 -13.90 -2.10 -9.53
N VAL A 70 -12.73 -1.90 -8.92
CA VAL A 70 -12.31 -2.57 -7.70
C VAL A 70 -12.11 -1.54 -6.62
N GLU A 71 -12.80 -1.75 -5.50
CA GLU A 71 -12.60 -1.02 -4.26
C GLU A 71 -12.11 -1.99 -3.18
N ALA A 72 -10.98 -1.67 -2.55
CA ALA A 72 -10.39 -2.45 -1.48
C ALA A 72 -10.08 -1.52 -0.31
N ASN A 73 -10.74 -1.77 0.83
CA ASN A 73 -10.63 -0.96 2.03
C ASN A 73 -10.19 -1.84 3.20
N SER A 74 -9.10 -1.48 3.86
CA SER A 74 -8.67 -2.06 5.14
C SER A 74 -8.71 -0.97 6.21
N TYR A 75 -9.42 -1.21 7.31
CA TYR A 75 -9.54 -0.28 8.43
C TYR A 75 -9.70 -1.05 9.74
N TYR A 76 -9.55 -0.33 10.85
CA TYR A 76 -9.83 -0.85 12.18
C TYR A 76 -11.19 -0.33 12.65
N GLY A 77 -12.08 -1.22 13.08
CA GLY A 77 -13.33 -0.87 13.73
C GLY A 77 -13.22 -1.06 15.25
N ILE A 78 -13.77 -0.11 16.00
CA ILE A 78 -14.04 -0.26 17.43
C ILE A 78 -15.55 -0.24 17.58
N ASP A 79 -16.11 -1.37 17.99
CA ASP A 79 -17.52 -1.50 18.32
C ASP A 79 -17.66 -1.54 19.85
N ALA A 80 -18.48 -0.65 20.40
CA ALA A 80 -18.83 -0.60 21.81
C ALA A 80 -20.29 -1.04 21.98
N PHE A 81 -20.58 -1.88 22.96
CA PHE A 81 -21.95 -2.32 23.21
C PHE A 81 -22.23 -2.55 24.70
N LEU A 82 -23.48 -2.29 25.09
CA LEU A 82 -24.00 -2.55 26.43
C LEU A 82 -24.89 -3.79 26.39
N LYS A 83 -24.53 -4.83 27.13
CA LYS A 83 -25.36 -6.02 27.36
C LYS A 83 -25.95 -5.94 28.76
N VAL A 84 -27.23 -6.28 28.89
CA VAL A 84 -27.91 -6.41 30.18
C VAL A 84 -28.23 -7.89 30.37
N GLU A 85 -27.97 -8.42 31.57
CA GLU A 85 -28.21 -9.83 31.88
C GLU A 85 -29.67 -10.20 31.61
N GLY A 86 -29.89 -11.39 31.01
CA GLY A 86 -31.21 -11.84 30.56
C GLY A 86 -31.68 -11.28 29.21
N VAL A 87 -30.97 -10.29 28.63
CA VAL A 87 -31.27 -9.76 27.29
C VAL A 87 -30.29 -10.35 26.28
N PHE A 88 -30.81 -11.08 25.28
CA PHE A 88 -29.97 -11.73 24.26
C PHE A 88 -29.27 -10.75 23.31
N LYS A 89 -29.86 -9.57 23.07
CA LYS A 89 -29.32 -8.54 22.18
C LYS A 89 -28.73 -7.38 22.99
N PRO A 90 -27.65 -6.72 22.51
CA PRO A 90 -27.16 -5.50 23.14
C PRO A 90 -28.24 -4.42 23.17
N VAL A 91 -28.32 -3.69 24.27
CA VAL A 91 -29.30 -2.62 24.50
C VAL A 91 -28.82 -1.30 23.89
N LEU A 92 -27.50 -1.09 23.87
CA LEU A 92 -26.87 0.04 23.19
C LEU A 92 -25.66 -0.47 22.40
N THR A 93 -25.45 0.12 21.23
CA THR A 93 -24.30 -0.15 20.36
C THR A 93 -23.82 1.15 19.75
N ASP A 94 -22.51 1.35 19.70
CA ASP A 94 -21.86 2.46 19.02
C ASP A 94 -20.62 1.94 18.28
N ASN A 95 -20.21 2.61 17.19
CA ASN A 95 -19.04 2.21 16.44
C ASN A 95 -18.20 3.39 15.94
N VAL A 96 -16.89 3.16 15.89
CA VAL A 96 -15.92 4.12 15.37
C VAL A 96 -14.95 3.42 14.45
N ARG A 97 -14.67 4.05 13.30
CA ARG A 97 -13.58 3.65 12.42
C ARG A 97 -12.32 4.39 12.81
N VAL A 98 -11.22 3.65 12.92
CA VAL A 98 -9.90 4.17 13.26
C VAL A 98 -8.98 4.06 12.04
N GLU A 99 -8.42 5.19 11.63
CA GLU A 99 -7.38 5.26 10.61
C GLU A 99 -6.01 5.05 11.23
N MET A 100 -5.35 3.96 10.86
CA MET A 100 -3.99 3.66 11.30
C MET A 100 -3.00 4.02 10.20
N ARG A 101 -2.04 4.90 10.50
CA ARG A 101 -0.96 5.25 9.58
C ARG A 101 0.34 4.61 10.03
N THR A 102 0.96 3.83 9.16
CA THR A 102 2.27 3.25 9.46
C THR A 102 3.33 4.34 9.39
N TYR A 103 3.94 4.66 10.52
CA TYR A 103 5.04 5.61 10.56
C TYR A 103 6.38 4.90 10.31
N HIS A 104 7.21 5.49 9.45
CA HIS A 104 8.53 4.97 9.14
C HIS A 104 9.57 6.05 9.46
N GLN A 105 10.43 5.76 10.43
CA GLN A 105 11.28 6.78 11.05
C GLN A 105 12.76 6.66 10.66
N LYS A 106 13.15 5.56 10.00
CA LYS A 106 14.55 5.33 9.61
C LYS A 106 14.74 5.70 8.15
N THR A 107 15.67 6.62 7.91
CA THR A 107 16.23 6.95 6.60
C THR A 107 17.61 6.30 6.50
N ARG A 108 17.76 5.28 5.68
CA ARG A 108 19.08 4.72 5.32
C ARG A 108 19.30 4.92 3.84
N LYS A 109 20.55 5.17 3.45
CA LYS A 109 20.92 5.18 2.02
C LYS A 109 20.85 3.75 1.50
N ILE A 110 20.26 3.55 0.33
CA ILE A 110 20.31 2.28 -0.39
C ILE A 110 21.24 2.44 -1.59
N THR A 111 22.21 1.54 -1.67
CA THR A 111 23.06 1.38 -2.84
C THR A 111 22.75 0.01 -3.40
N ASP A 112 22.14 -0.02 -4.58
CA ASP A 112 21.86 -1.26 -5.31
C ASP A 112 22.78 -1.34 -6.52
N THR A 113 23.52 -2.44 -6.61
CA THR A 113 24.43 -2.69 -7.74
C THR A 113 23.80 -3.70 -8.67
N ILE A 114 23.59 -3.31 -9.93
CA ILE A 114 23.09 -4.20 -10.99
C ILE A 114 24.26 -4.48 -11.93
N ASN A 115 24.75 -5.71 -11.91
CA ASN A 115 25.76 -6.19 -12.85
C ASN A 115 25.06 -6.80 -14.07
N ILE A 116 25.24 -6.21 -15.24
CA ILE A 116 24.70 -6.73 -16.49
C ILE A 116 25.85 -7.28 -17.31
N THR A 117 25.94 -8.60 -17.40
CA THR A 117 26.85 -9.27 -18.32
C THR A 117 26.13 -9.54 -19.62
N SER A 118 26.61 -8.95 -20.71
CA SER A 118 26.05 -9.13 -22.04
C SER A 118 27.06 -9.81 -22.94
N CYS A 119 26.63 -10.88 -23.61
CA CYS A 119 27.39 -11.56 -24.65
C CYS A 119 26.76 -11.23 -26.00
N LEU A 120 27.31 -10.25 -26.71
CA LEU A 120 26.88 -9.90 -28.07
C LEU A 120 27.98 -10.34 -29.04
N CYS A 121 27.62 -11.21 -29.99
CA CYS A 121 28.44 -11.61 -31.14
C CYS A 121 29.93 -11.86 -30.82
N LEU A 122 30.23 -12.91 -30.04
CA LEU A 122 31.58 -13.38 -29.70
C LEU A 122 32.40 -12.50 -28.73
N MET A 123 31.86 -11.39 -28.23
CA MET A 123 32.47 -10.61 -27.15
C MET A 123 31.64 -10.69 -25.86
N SER A 124 32.27 -11.15 -24.78
CA SER A 124 31.71 -11.10 -23.43
C SER A 124 32.03 -9.75 -22.81
N THR A 125 31.00 -9.02 -22.40
CA THR A 125 31.15 -7.65 -21.91
C THR A 125 30.44 -7.53 -20.59
N ASN A 126 31.12 -6.93 -19.63
CA ASN A 126 30.54 -6.68 -18.33
C ASN A 126 30.24 -5.20 -18.20
N LEU A 127 28.95 -4.87 -18.19
CA LEU A 127 28.44 -3.54 -17.94
C LEU A 127 27.92 -3.49 -16.50
N ILE A 128 28.61 -2.76 -15.63
CA ILE A 128 28.17 -2.56 -14.26
C ILE A 128 27.39 -1.24 -14.20
N ILE A 129 26.12 -1.33 -13.80
CA ILE A 129 25.27 -0.18 -13.50
C ILE A 129 25.10 -0.12 -11.99
N ILE A 130 25.68 0.91 -11.38
CA ILE A 130 25.53 1.17 -9.94
C ILE A 130 24.46 2.23 -9.79
N GLY A 131 23.32 1.87 -9.21
CA GLY A 131 22.25 2.79 -8.85
C GLY A 131 22.29 3.08 -7.35
N HIS A 132 22.16 4.35 -6.96
CA HIS A 132 21.94 4.67 -5.55
C HIS A 132 20.81 5.69 -5.41
N THR A 133 19.99 5.46 -4.39
CA THR A 133 18.98 6.40 -3.91
C THR A 133 19.52 7.12 -2.68
N ASP A 134 19.12 8.38 -2.49
CA ASP A 134 19.50 9.13 -1.30
C ASP A 134 18.83 8.58 -0.01
N LYS A 135 17.69 7.89 -0.16
CA LYS A 135 16.91 7.30 0.94
C LYS A 135 16.35 5.92 0.56
N ASP A 136 16.06 5.12 1.58
CA ASP A 136 15.35 3.84 1.51
C ASP A 136 13.84 4.02 1.44
N LYS A 137 13.35 5.10 2.05
CA LYS A 137 11.93 5.43 2.12
C LYS A 137 11.74 6.91 1.83
N TYR A 138 10.72 7.18 1.03
CA TYR A 138 10.33 8.52 0.62
C TYR A 138 8.91 8.80 1.09
N SER A 139 8.69 10.03 1.58
CA SER A 139 7.34 10.55 1.80
C SER A 139 6.69 10.90 0.47
N THR A 140 5.36 11.06 0.45
CA THR A 140 4.59 11.32 -0.78
C THR A 140 5.02 12.56 -1.56
N THR A 141 5.62 13.54 -0.88
CA THR A 141 6.09 14.80 -1.47
C THR A 141 7.60 14.87 -1.63
N ASP A 142 8.33 13.82 -1.25
CA ASP A 142 9.79 13.85 -1.30
C ASP A 142 10.27 13.77 -2.75
N ALA A 143 11.24 14.61 -3.09
CA ALA A 143 11.99 14.44 -4.32
C ALA A 143 12.88 13.20 -4.23
N ILE A 144 12.75 12.27 -5.18
CA ILE A 144 13.57 11.06 -5.26
C ILE A 144 14.83 11.37 -6.05
N SER A 145 15.98 11.41 -5.38
CA SER A 145 17.28 11.56 -6.05
C SER A 145 17.84 10.18 -6.37
N PHE A 146 17.96 9.89 -7.66
CA PHE A 146 18.56 8.65 -8.14
C PHE A 146 19.82 8.97 -8.94
N PHE A 147 20.91 8.31 -8.55
CA PHE A 147 22.21 8.50 -9.14
C PHE A 147 22.66 7.21 -9.78
N THR A 148 23.03 7.27 -11.05
CA THR A 148 23.53 6.13 -11.82
C THR A 148 24.98 6.34 -12.19
N ARG A 149 25.81 5.35 -11.89
CA ARG A 149 27.16 5.25 -12.43
C ARG A 149 27.24 4.04 -13.35
N LEU A 150 27.77 4.28 -14.54
CA LEU A 150 28.02 3.24 -15.53
C LEU A 150 29.52 2.94 -15.57
N SER A 151 29.91 1.68 -15.40
CA SER A 151 31.29 1.27 -15.64
C SER A 151 31.50 1.01 -17.13
N ASN A 152 32.57 1.54 -17.70
CA ASN A 152 33.07 1.20 -19.03
C ASN A 152 32.02 1.38 -20.18
N ASN A 153 31.96 2.58 -20.75
CA ASN A 153 31.09 2.87 -21.90
C ASN A 153 31.78 2.52 -23.24
N THR A 154 32.42 1.36 -23.34
CA THR A 154 33.07 0.90 -24.58
C THR A 154 32.08 0.68 -25.73
N TYR A 155 30.78 0.59 -25.43
CA TYR A 155 29.71 0.24 -26.38
C TYR A 155 28.79 1.41 -26.76
N GLY A 156 29.10 2.64 -26.35
CA GLY A 156 28.37 3.83 -26.80
C GLY A 156 26.90 3.84 -26.38
N ILE A 157 26.63 3.62 -25.09
CA ILE A 157 25.27 3.73 -24.53
C ILE A 157 24.70 5.10 -24.88
N LYS A 158 23.62 5.08 -25.67
CA LYS A 158 23.01 6.28 -26.25
C LYS A 158 22.17 7.07 -25.24
N SER A 159 21.51 6.38 -24.30
CA SER A 159 20.63 7.02 -23.30
C SER A 159 20.33 6.09 -22.13
N VAL A 160 20.09 6.66 -20.95
CA VAL A 160 19.65 5.96 -19.74
C VAL A 160 18.29 6.54 -19.33
N LYS A 161 17.25 5.71 -19.28
CA LYS A 161 15.91 6.15 -18.85
C LYS A 161 15.61 5.61 -17.46
N LEU A 162 15.20 6.49 -16.57
CA LEU A 162 14.74 6.11 -15.22
C LEU A 162 13.21 6.09 -15.21
N ARG A 163 12.62 5.02 -14.66
CA ARG A 163 11.18 4.90 -14.51
C ARG A 163 10.83 4.41 -13.12
N LEU A 164 9.87 5.08 -12.49
CA LEU A 164 9.30 4.70 -11.21
C LEU A 164 8.00 3.96 -11.46
N TYR A 165 7.90 2.73 -10.96
CA TYR A 165 6.70 1.91 -11.07
C TYR A 165 6.08 1.68 -9.70
N CYS A 166 4.76 1.77 -9.63
CA CYS A 166 3.95 1.32 -8.51
C CYS A 166 3.46 -0.09 -8.81
N HIS A 167 3.85 -1.05 -7.98
CA HIS A 167 3.36 -2.42 -8.03
C HIS A 167 2.24 -2.59 -7.00
N LEU A 168 1.05 -2.90 -7.49
CA LEU A 168 -0.15 -3.16 -6.71
C LEU A 168 -0.47 -4.64 -6.77
N THR A 169 -0.52 -5.28 -5.61
CA THR A 169 -0.85 -6.70 -5.48
C THR A 169 -2.09 -6.85 -4.62
N LEU A 170 -3.20 -7.24 -5.24
CA LEU A 170 -4.45 -7.57 -4.55
C LEU A 170 -4.50 -9.09 -4.34
N ARG A 171 -4.44 -9.53 -3.09
CA ARG A 171 -4.55 -10.96 -2.75
C ARG A 171 -5.90 -11.25 -2.10
N THR A 172 -6.70 -12.08 -2.77
CA THR A 172 -7.91 -12.70 -2.22
C THR A 172 -7.59 -14.14 -1.81
N LYS A 173 -8.57 -14.90 -1.26
CA LYS A 173 -8.34 -16.31 -0.87
C LYS A 173 -7.90 -17.20 -2.05
N ASN A 174 -8.47 -16.97 -3.24
CA ASN A 174 -8.28 -17.85 -4.38
C ASN A 174 -7.49 -17.21 -5.53
N ASN A 175 -7.40 -15.88 -5.55
CA ASN A 175 -6.80 -15.14 -6.68
C ASN A 175 -5.83 -14.08 -6.19
N VAL A 176 -4.74 -13.90 -6.93
CA VAL A 176 -3.80 -12.79 -6.79
C VAL A 176 -3.84 -11.98 -8.09
N VAL A 177 -4.16 -10.70 -7.98
CA VAL A 177 -4.16 -9.77 -9.10
C VAL A 177 -2.99 -8.81 -8.92
N ASN A 178 -2.06 -8.82 -9.87
CA ASN A 178 -0.89 -7.93 -9.87
C ASN A 178 -1.07 -6.86 -10.95
N LYS A 179 -0.86 -5.61 -10.60
CA LYS A 179 -0.89 -4.49 -11.55
C LYS A 179 0.31 -3.60 -11.34
N THR A 180 0.94 -3.21 -12.44
CA THR A 180 2.08 -2.29 -12.43
C THR A 180 1.65 -1.00 -13.11
N LYS A 181 1.80 0.13 -12.42
CA LYS A 181 1.50 1.46 -12.95
C LYS A 181 2.79 2.28 -13.04
N LEU A 182 3.07 2.87 -14.19
CA LEU A 182 4.13 3.87 -14.31
C LEU A 182 3.72 5.13 -13.54
N VAL A 183 4.55 5.56 -12.60
CA VAL A 183 4.33 6.73 -11.74
C VAL A 183 5.09 7.94 -12.26
N ALA A 184 6.37 7.74 -12.61
CA ALA A 184 7.23 8.79 -13.12
C ALA A 184 8.23 8.23 -14.13
N SER A 185 8.68 9.07 -15.05
CA SER A 185 9.72 8.75 -16.04
C SER A 185 10.65 9.95 -16.18
N SER A 186 11.95 9.70 -16.24
CA SER A 186 12.95 10.67 -16.66
C SER A 186 13.40 10.31 -18.08
N ASP A 187 13.09 11.19 -19.03
CA ASP A 187 13.58 11.11 -20.41
C ASP A 187 14.84 11.96 -20.64
N ARG A 188 15.39 12.61 -19.60
CA ARG A 188 16.60 13.44 -19.69
C ARG A 188 17.77 12.75 -19.00
N SER A 189 18.61 12.07 -19.78
CA SER A 189 19.96 11.69 -19.37
C SER A 189 20.96 12.17 -20.43
N ILE A 190 21.45 13.40 -20.28
CA ILE A 190 22.65 13.79 -21.02
C ILE A 190 23.82 13.15 -20.27
N ILE A 191 24.42 12.13 -20.87
CA ILE A 191 25.69 11.57 -20.40
C ILE A 191 26.73 12.67 -20.62
N LYS A 192 27.10 13.39 -19.57
CA LYS A 192 28.29 14.25 -19.62
C LYS A 192 29.50 13.32 -19.60
N LEU A 193 30.12 13.12 -20.76
CA LEU A 193 31.45 12.55 -20.83
C LEU A 193 32.39 13.56 -20.15
N ASN A 194 33.03 13.14 -19.06
CA ASN A 194 34.22 13.84 -18.60
C ASN A 194 35.32 13.48 -19.59
N ASP A 195 35.58 14.37 -20.55
CA ASP A 195 36.81 14.33 -21.30
C ASP A 195 37.96 14.52 -20.31
N LYS A 196 38.61 13.42 -19.96
CA LYS A 196 39.92 13.48 -19.33
C LYS A 196 40.91 13.79 -20.44
N ASN A 197 41.41 15.01 -20.41
CA ASN A 197 42.59 15.46 -21.14
C ASN A 197 43.69 14.40 -21.06
N THR A 198 44.06 13.85 -22.21
CA THR A 198 45.37 13.26 -22.47
C THR A 198 46.36 14.41 -22.65
N GLU A 199 47.28 14.56 -21.70
CA GLU A 199 48.66 14.96 -21.99
C GLU A 199 49.51 13.68 -22.04
#